data_AF-A0A7L6AP21-F1
#
_entry.id   AF-A0A7L6AP21-F1
#
_cell.length_a   1.000
_cell.length_b   1.000
_cell.length_c   1.000
_cell.angle_alpha   90.00
_cell.angle_beta   90.00
_cell.angle_gamma   90.00
#
_symmetry.space_group_name_H-M   'P 1'
#
loop_
_entity.id
_entity.type
_entity.pdbx_description
1 polymer ?
#
loop_
_entity_poly.entity_id
_entity_poly.type
_entity_poly.pdbx_seq_one_letter_code
_entity_poly.pdbx_strand_id
1 'polypeptide(L)'
;MTIDHGKLIPEPVPANVILISPDKASDKTITESSPAISVMTDLNVVKPFSISPDASIRETNDKMIACGVRLLFVLDSQGKLLAW
;
A
#
# COMPACT_ATOMS: atom_id res chain seq x y z
N MET A 1 -9.20 -15.89 -26.86
CA MET A 1 -10.40 -16.50 -26.25
C MET A 1 -10.82 -15.56 -25.13
N THR A 2 -11.84 -14.74 -25.34
CA THR A 2 -12.27 -13.71 -24.39
C THR A 2 -13.34 -14.32 -23.50
N ILE A 3 -13.11 -14.39 -22.19
CA ILE A 3 -14.10 -14.90 -21.25
C ILE A 3 -15.10 -13.77 -20.99
N ASP A 4 -16.37 -14.04 -21.27
CA ASP A 4 -17.47 -13.12 -20.99
C ASP A 4 -17.73 -13.15 -19.48
N HIS A 5 -17.24 -12.12 -18.78
CA HIS A 5 -17.49 -11.97 -17.35
C HIS A 5 -18.88 -11.37 -17.16
N GLY A 6 -19.77 -12.11 -16.50
CA GLY A 6 -21.11 -11.62 -16.15
C GLY A 6 -21.06 -10.27 -15.42
N LYS A 7 -22.08 -9.44 -15.63
CA LYS A 7 -22.16 -8.09 -15.07
C LYS A 7 -21.99 -8.12 -13.55
N LEU A 8 -21.01 -7.36 -13.02
CA LEU A 8 -20.83 -7.19 -11.58
C LEU A 8 -22.08 -6.56 -10.97
N ILE A 9 -22.60 -7.20 -9.91
CA ILE A 9 -23.70 -6.69 -9.11
C ILE A 9 -23.07 -6.07 -7.85
N PRO A 10 -23.09 -4.74 -7.68
CA PRO A 10 -22.54 -4.12 -6.49
C PRO A 10 -23.44 -4.40 -5.29
N GLU A 11 -22.89 -5.06 -4.27
CA GLU A 11 -23.51 -5.20 -2.95
C GLU A 11 -23.32 -3.90 -2.14
N PRO A 12 -24.33 -3.43 -1.40
CA PRO A 12 -24.18 -2.27 -0.54
C PRO A 12 -23.14 -2.55 0.56
N VAL A 13 -22.30 -1.54 0.82
CA VAL A 13 -21.30 -1.62 1.87
C VAL A 13 -22.01 -1.80 3.22
N PRO A 14 -21.64 -2.81 4.04
CA PRO A 14 -22.25 -3.04 5.34
C PRO A 14 -22.16 -1.80 6.26
N ALA A 15 -23.19 -1.57 7.07
CA ALA A 15 -23.32 -0.36 7.90
C ALA A 15 -22.19 -0.16 8.94
N ASN A 16 -21.44 -1.22 9.24
CA ASN A 16 -20.32 -1.19 10.18
C ASN A 16 -18.96 -0.92 9.52
N VAL A 17 -18.92 -0.63 8.21
CA VAL A 17 -17.69 -0.28 7.51
C VAL A 17 -17.51 1.22 7.52
N ILE A 18 -16.36 1.66 8.03
CA ILE A 18 -15.92 3.05 7.91
C ILE A 18 -15.18 3.19 6.59
N LEU A 19 -15.71 4.02 5.69
CA LEU A 19 -14.97 4.44 4.50
C LEU A 19 -13.94 5.47 4.92
N ILE A 20 -12.67 5.10 4.82
CA ILE A 20 -11.56 6.02 5.01
C ILE A 20 -11.16 6.47 3.61
N SER A 21 -11.43 7.73 3.27
CA SER A 21 -10.79 8.34 2.12
C SER A 21 -9.34 8.65 2.51
N PRO A 22 -8.35 8.32 1.65
CA PRO A 22 -6.99 8.78 1.90
C PRO A 22 -7.02 10.31 2.03
N ASP A 23 -6.22 10.84 2.97
CA ASP A 23 -6.04 12.29 3.08
C ASP A 23 -5.69 12.84 1.69
N LYS A 24 -6.27 14.00 1.34
CA LYS A 24 -5.92 14.78 0.14
C LYS A 24 -4.48 15.34 0.22
N ALA A 25 -3.53 14.59 0.76
CA ALA A 25 -2.17 15.03 0.99
C ALA A 25 -1.37 15.22 -0.31
N SER A 26 -1.92 14.84 -1.48
CA SER A 26 -1.36 15.24 -2.76
C SER A 26 -2.43 15.85 -3.67
N ASP A 27 -2.32 17.16 -3.91
CA ASP A 27 -2.99 17.86 -5.04
C ASP A 27 -2.45 17.39 -6.42
N LYS A 28 -1.72 16.27 -6.45
CA LYS A 28 -1.09 15.75 -7.66
C LYS A 28 -2.17 15.07 -8.49
N THR A 29 -2.56 15.74 -9.56
CA THR A 29 -3.46 15.16 -10.56
C THR A 29 -2.78 13.93 -11.16
N ILE A 30 -3.42 12.76 -11.00
CA ILE A 30 -2.91 11.48 -11.47
C ILE A 30 -3.60 11.14 -12.79
N THR A 31 -2.82 10.79 -13.80
CA THR A 31 -3.28 10.37 -15.14
C THR A 31 -2.87 8.92 -15.40
N GLU A 32 -3.46 8.28 -16.42
CA GLU A 32 -3.05 6.92 -16.84
C GLU A 32 -1.58 6.83 -17.26
N SER A 33 -1.02 7.94 -17.74
CA SER A 33 0.40 8.06 -18.09
C SER A 33 1.32 8.31 -16.89
N SER A 34 0.76 8.49 -15.69
CA SER A 34 1.56 8.72 -14.49
C SER A 34 2.31 7.43 -14.13
N PRO A 35 3.63 7.50 -13.93
CA PRO A 35 4.40 6.31 -13.56
C PRO A 35 3.85 5.70 -12.28
N ALA A 36 3.69 4.37 -12.24
CA ALA A 36 3.18 3.67 -11.06
C ALA A 36 3.97 4.03 -9.79
N ILE A 37 5.29 4.19 -9.90
CA ILE A 37 6.15 4.61 -8.79
C ILE A 37 5.83 6.02 -8.27
N SER A 38 5.37 6.93 -9.13
CA SER A 38 5.02 8.30 -8.76
C SER A 38 3.61 8.44 -8.17
N VAL A 39 2.82 7.36 -8.22
CA VAL A 39 1.40 7.33 -7.83
C VAL A 39 1.19 6.45 -6.61
N MET A 40 1.81 5.27 -6.62
CA MET A 40 1.64 4.25 -5.59
C MET A 40 2.78 4.25 -4.56
N THR A 41 3.96 4.77 -4.93
CA THR A 41 5.18 4.64 -4.14
C THR A 41 6.04 5.92 -4.18
N ASP A 42 5.41 7.09 -4.09
CA ASP A 42 6.16 8.35 -3.95
C ASP A 42 6.66 8.47 -2.51
N LEU A 43 7.90 8.06 -2.26
CA LEU A 43 8.51 8.08 -0.93
C LEU A 43 8.76 9.50 -0.38
N ASN A 44 8.59 10.55 -1.21
CA ASN A 44 8.57 11.93 -0.71
C ASN A 44 7.24 12.28 -0.05
N VAL A 45 6.17 11.54 -0.39
CA VAL A 45 4.81 11.73 0.14
C VAL A 45 4.51 10.69 1.22
N VAL A 46 4.91 9.44 1.01
CA VAL A 46 4.72 8.34 1.95
C VAL A 46 6.02 8.03 2.67
N LYS A 47 6.04 8.21 4.00
CA LYS A 47 7.23 7.91 4.80
C LYS A 47 7.57 6.41 4.71
N PRO A 48 8.80 6.04 4.31
CA PRO A 48 9.21 4.64 4.27
C PRO A 48 9.39 4.08 5.69
N PHE A 49 9.01 2.83 5.88
CA PHE A 49 9.26 2.08 7.11
C PHE A 49 10.04 0.82 6.81
N SER A 50 10.96 0.46 7.70
CA SER A 50 11.78 -0.74 7.56
C SER A 50 11.34 -1.85 8.51
N ILE A 51 11.75 -3.08 8.23
CA ILE A 51 11.60 -4.22 9.13
C ILE A 51 12.84 -5.12 9.08
N SER A 52 13.07 -5.86 10.15
CA SER A 52 14.19 -6.80 10.24
C SER A 52 13.90 -8.07 9.41
N PRO A 53 14.90 -8.70 8.78
CA PRO A 53 14.72 -9.91 7.97
C PRO A 53 14.25 -11.14 8.75
N ASP A 54 14.38 -11.14 10.07
CA ASP A 54 13.90 -12.19 10.98
C ASP A 54 12.46 -11.96 11.48
N ALA A 55 11.82 -10.84 11.11
CA ALA A 55 10.45 -10.56 11.49
C ALA A 55 9.47 -11.55 10.85
N SER A 56 8.52 -12.01 11.65
CA SER A 56 7.44 -12.87 11.18
C SER A 56 6.46 -12.10 10.29
N ILE A 57 5.69 -12.83 9.49
CA ILE A 57 4.60 -12.27 8.67
C ILE A 57 3.58 -11.50 9.54
N ARG A 58 3.32 -11.98 10.77
CA ARG A 58 2.41 -11.31 11.70
C ARG A 58 2.95 -9.95 12.11
N GLU A 59 4.20 -9.89 12.57
CA GLU A 59 4.85 -8.61 12.93
C GLU A 59 4.94 -7.66 11.73
N THR A 60 5.16 -8.21 10.53
CA THR A 60 5.16 -7.45 9.27
C THR A 60 3.80 -6.80 9.03
N ASN A 61 2.72 -7.58 9.13
CA ASN A 61 1.36 -7.08 8.95
C ASN A 61 0.96 -6.06 10.02
N ASP A 62 1.25 -6.35 11.29
CA ASP A 62 0.92 -5.46 12.40
C ASP A 62 1.66 -4.12 12.25
N LYS A 63 2.92 -4.15 11.80
CA LYS A 63 3.68 -2.94 11.49
C LYS A 63 3.12 -2.17 10.28
N MET A 64 2.73 -2.87 9.21
CA MET A 64 2.09 -2.24 8.05
C MET A 64 0.79 -1.54 8.43
N ILE A 65 -0.05 -2.17 9.27
CA ILE A 65 -1.29 -1.59 9.78
C ILE A 65 -0.99 -0.36 10.65
N ALA A 66 -0.09 -0.49 11.63
CA ALA A 66 0.25 0.60 12.56
C ALA A 66 0.84 1.83 11.85
N CYS A 67 1.65 1.60 10.82
CA CYS A 67 2.28 2.67 10.03
C CYS A 67 1.40 3.18 8.89
N GLY A 68 0.25 2.55 8.61
CA GLY A 68 -0.63 2.94 7.50
C GLY A 68 -0.01 2.71 6.11
N VAL A 69 0.89 1.73 5.97
CA VAL A 69 1.60 1.43 4.72
C VAL A 69 1.26 0.03 4.21
N ARG A 70 1.64 -0.25 2.96
CA ARG A 70 1.54 -1.57 2.32
C ARG A 70 2.89 -2.12 1.85
N LEU A 71 3.96 -1.40 2.13
CA LEU A 71 5.33 -1.69 1.74
C LEU A 71 6.24 -1.49 2.96
N LEU A 72 7.14 -2.44 3.20
CA LEU A 72 8.20 -2.36 4.20
C LEU A 72 9.54 -2.69 3.56
N PHE A 73 10.58 -1.93 3.89
CA PHE A 73 11.95 -2.19 3.44
C PHE A 73 12.63 -3.15 4.42
N VAL A 74 13.09 -4.30 3.93
CA VAL A 74 13.81 -5.26 4.76
C VAL A 74 15.27 -4.81 4.88
N LEU A 75 15.70 -4.42 6.08
CA LEU A 75 17.07 -3.95 6.35
C LEU A 75 17.80 -4.93 7.26
N ASP A 76 19.06 -5.21 6.98
CA ASP A 76 19.93 -5.92 7.93
C ASP A 76 20.31 -5.04 9.14
N SER A 77 21.06 -5.62 10.09
CA SER A 77 21.52 -4.91 11.30
C SER A 77 22.47 -3.75 11.03
N GLN A 78 23.06 -3.68 9.83
CA GLN A 78 23.91 -2.59 9.38
C GLN A 78 23.12 -1.52 8.60
N GLY A 79 21.79 -1.68 8.49
CA GLY A 79 20.92 -0.77 7.73
C GLY A 79 20.99 -0.98 6.22
N LYS A 80 21.58 -2.08 5.73
CA LYS A 80 21.63 -2.38 4.31
C LYS A 80 20.29 -2.94 3.85
N LEU A 81 19.79 -2.41 2.73
CA LEU A 81 18.59 -2.93 2.08
C LEU A 81 18.84 -4.35 1.52
N LEU A 82 17.99 -5.28 1.95
CA LEU A 82 18.00 -6.67 1.48
C LEU A 82 16.87 -6.93 0.47
N ALA A 83 15.67 -6.40 0.74
CA ALA A 83 14.49 -6.55 -0.11
C ALA A 83 13.49 -5.42 0.15
N TRP A 84 12.58 -5.20 -0.81
CA TRP A 84 11.48 -4.25 -0.75
C TRP A 84 10.26 -4.86 -1.45
#